data_AF-A0A3S4JUQ8-F1
#
_entry.id   AF-A0A3S4JUQ8-F1
#
_cell.length_a   1.000
_cell.length_b   1.000
_cell.length_c   1.000
_cell.angle_alpha   90.00
_cell.angle_beta   90.00
_cell.angle_gamma   90.00
#
_symmetry.space_group_name_H-M   'P 1'
#
loop_
_entity.id
_entity.type
_entity.pdbx_description
1 polymer ?
#
loop_
_entity_poly.entity_id
_entity_poly.type
_entity_poly.pdbx_seq_one_letter_code
_entity_poly.pdbx_strand_id
1 'polypeptide(L)'
;MNRCTGLNIKAIPSSKHVEGVNTLQIAINTRIKLLYRPSSVKGKPEEVADKLEWHREGHDLVVNNPTPFYMNFQSVMINGHKNQ
;
A
#
# COMPACT_ATOMS: atom_id res chain seq x y z
N MET A 1 17.72 -8.33 4.57
CA MET A 1 16.39 -8.32 5.22
C MET A 1 15.42 -7.54 4.34
N ASN A 2 14.26 -8.09 4.02
CA ASN A 2 13.25 -7.38 3.21
C ASN A 2 12.66 -6.22 4.02
N ARG A 3 12.65 -5.02 3.47
CA ARG A 3 12.12 -3.83 4.16
C ARG A 3 11.15 -3.08 3.27
N CYS A 4 10.03 -2.67 3.85
CA CYS A 4 9.10 -1.71 3.27
C CYS A 4 9.27 -0.38 4.02
N THR A 5 9.67 0.67 3.31
CA THR A 5 9.77 2.03 3.85
C THR A 5 8.87 2.98 3.07
N GLY A 6 8.61 4.17 3.61
CA GLY A 6 7.79 5.18 2.94
C GLY A 6 8.62 6.37 2.50
N LEU A 7 8.38 6.87 1.28
CA LEU A 7 8.86 8.17 0.82
C LEU A 7 7.69 9.16 0.89
N ASN A 8 7.89 10.28 1.57
CA ASN A 8 6.91 11.37 1.67
C ASN A 8 7.38 12.58 0.85
N ILE A 9 6.56 13.06 -0.07
CA ILE A 9 6.83 14.24 -0.89
C ILE A 9 5.72 15.27 -0.62
N LYS A 10 6.10 16.49 -0.26
CA LYS A 10 5.19 17.60 0.04
C LYS A 10 5.36 18.70 -1.00
N ALA A 11 4.29 19.04 -1.71
CA ALA A 11 4.21 20.20 -2.58
C ALA A 11 3.37 21.28 -1.89
N ILE A 12 4.02 22.38 -1.54
CA ILE A 12 3.40 23.53 -0.87
C ILE A 12 3.16 24.60 -1.93
N PRO A 13 1.90 24.95 -2.25
CA PRO A 13 1.63 26.04 -3.16
C PRO A 13 2.00 27.38 -2.52
N SER A 14 2.61 28.28 -3.30
CA SER A 14 2.80 29.67 -2.91
C SER A 14 1.55 30.47 -3.27
N SER A 15 0.91 31.10 -2.31
CA SER A 15 -0.19 32.05 -2.54
C SER A 15 0.26 33.48 -2.21
N LYS A 16 -0.19 34.45 -3.02
CA LYS A 16 -0.09 35.87 -2.65
C LYS A 16 -1.37 36.25 -1.91
N HIS A 17 -1.24 36.84 -0.73
CA HIS A 17 -2.38 37.34 0.01
C HIS A 17 -2.94 38.56 -0.71
N VAL A 18 -4.18 38.48 -1.17
CA VAL A 18 -4.93 39.60 -1.77
C VAL A 18 -6.07 39.91 -0.82
N GLU A 19 -6.06 41.09 -0.21
CA GLU A 19 -7.11 41.53 0.70
C GLU A 19 -8.47 41.54 -0.01
N GLY A 20 -9.50 41.01 0.65
CA GLY A 20 -10.86 40.92 0.12
C GLY A 20 -11.16 39.70 -0.76
N VAL A 21 -10.20 38.79 -0.99
CA VAL A 21 -10.42 37.57 -1.78
C VAL A 21 -10.26 36.31 -0.92
N ASN A 22 -11.31 35.50 -0.85
CA ASN A 22 -11.23 34.16 -0.24
C ASN A 22 -10.45 33.24 -1.17
N THR A 23 -9.31 32.71 -0.69
CA THR A 23 -8.47 31.79 -1.47
C THR A 23 -8.48 30.39 -0.84
N LEU A 24 -8.66 29.37 -1.68
CA LEU A 24 -8.47 27.97 -1.33
C LEU A 24 -7.07 27.54 -1.76
N GLN A 25 -6.26 27.08 -0.82
CA GLN A 25 -4.92 26.57 -1.09
C GLN A 25 -4.91 25.04 -0.93
N ILE A 26 -4.43 24.36 -1.95
CA ILE A 26 -4.35 22.90 -1.98
C ILE A 26 -2.88 22.48 -1.86
N ALA A 27 -2.51 21.94 -0.70
CA ALA A 27 -1.22 21.29 -0.51
C ALA A 27 -1.33 19.81 -0.87
N ILE A 28 -0.38 19.30 -1.67
CA ILE A 28 -0.36 17.89 -2.09
C ILE A 28 0.71 17.16 -1.29
N ASN A 29 0.33 16.05 -0.65
CA ASN A 29 1.24 15.17 0.08
C ASN A 29 1.19 13.75 -0.49
N THR A 30 2.21 13.39 -1.26
CA THR A 30 2.32 12.07 -1.90
C THR A 30 3.10 11.12 -0.99
N ARG A 31 2.54 9.93 -0.73
CA ARG A 31 3.19 8.85 0.04
C ARG A 31 3.42 7.65 -0.85
N ILE A 32 4.68 7.28 -1.07
CA ILE A 32 5.05 6.16 -1.93
C ILE A 32 5.65 5.05 -1.06
N LYS A 33 5.16 3.81 -1.23
CA LYS A 33 5.77 2.62 -0.62
C LYS A 33 7.03 2.24 -1.40
N LEU A 34 8.17 2.17 -0.72
CA LEU A 34 9.43 1.67 -1.26
C LEU A 34 9.70 0.27 -0.73
N LEU A 35 9.81 -0.71 -1.64
CA LEU A 35 10.00 -2.12 -1.30
C LEU A 35 11.42 -2.54 -1.70
N TYR A 36 12.28 -2.77 -0.70
CA TYR A 36 13.64 -3.25 -0.96
C TYR A 36 13.66 -4.78 -1.09
N ARG A 37 14.17 -5.27 -2.23
CA ARG A 37 14.41 -6.69 -2.53
C ARG A 37 15.92 -6.99 -2.59
N PRO A 38 16.48 -7.70 -1.60
CA PRO A 38 17.84 -8.23 -1.67
C PRO A 38 18.02 -9.18 -2.85
N SER A 39 19.23 -9.25 -3.39
CA SER A 39 19.57 -10.11 -4.54
C SER A 39 19.39 -11.61 -4.26
N SER A 40 19.36 -12.04 -3.00
CA SER A 40 19.09 -13.42 -2.60
C SER A 40 17.62 -13.83 -2.81
N VAL A 41 16.69 -12.88 -2.90
CA VAL A 41 15.28 -13.15 -3.15
C VAL A 41 15.07 -13.21 -4.67
N LYS A 42 14.95 -14.44 -5.20
CA LYS A 42 14.74 -14.71 -6.63
C LYS A 42 13.27 -14.98 -6.93
N GLY A 43 12.89 -14.76 -8.19
CA GLY A 43 11.52 -14.95 -8.69
C GLY A 43 10.68 -13.68 -8.62
N LYS A 44 9.40 -13.82 -8.91
CA LYS A 44 8.43 -12.72 -8.91
C LYS A 44 7.27 -12.97 -7.94
N PRO A 45 6.66 -11.92 -7.36
CA PRO A 45 5.51 -12.07 -6.46
C PRO A 45 4.36 -12.87 -7.08
N GLU A 46 4.12 -12.70 -8.38
CA GLU A 46 3.02 -13.36 -9.11
C GLU A 46 3.16 -14.88 -9.14
N GLU A 47 4.39 -15.39 -9.08
CA GLU A 47 4.71 -16.83 -9.13
C GLU A 47 4.46 -17.55 -7.81
N VAL A 48 4.27 -16.79 -6.72
CA VAL A 48 4.11 -17.34 -5.37
C VAL A 48 2.88 -16.79 -4.64
N ALA A 49 2.02 -16.04 -5.35
CA ALA A 49 0.80 -15.49 -4.80
C ALA A 49 -0.21 -16.58 -4.37
N ASP A 50 -0.15 -17.74 -5.01
CA ASP A 50 -0.91 -18.95 -4.67
C ASP A 50 -0.47 -19.62 -3.37
N LYS A 51 0.73 -19.29 -2.86
CA LYS A 51 1.27 -19.82 -1.59
C LYS A 51 0.77 -19.07 -0.36
N LEU A 52 -0.11 -18.09 -0.53
CA LEU A 52 -0.75 -17.40 0.56
C LEU A 52 -1.74 -18.34 1.25
N GLU A 53 -1.62 -18.44 2.57
CA GLU A 53 -2.49 -19.28 3.38
C GLU A 53 -3.57 -18.40 3.99
N TRP A 54 -4.83 -18.81 3.87
CA TRP A 54 -5.97 -18.03 4.33
C TRP A 54 -6.73 -18.84 5.36
N HIS A 55 -7.11 -18.20 6.47
CA HIS A 55 -7.96 -18.80 7.47
C HIS A 55 -8.86 -17.76 8.11
N ARG A 56 -9.93 -18.23 8.75
CA ARG A 56 -10.90 -17.36 9.42
C ARG A 56 -10.72 -17.49 10.93
N GLU A 57 -10.52 -16.36 11.58
CA GLU A 57 -10.45 -16.27 13.05
C GLU A 57 -11.67 -15.48 13.53
N GLY A 58 -12.71 -16.19 13.97
CA GLY A 58 -13.99 -15.57 14.36
C GLY A 58 -14.66 -14.83 13.20
N HIS A 59 -14.61 -13.50 13.23
CA HIS A 59 -15.16 -12.62 12.19
C HIS A 59 -14.11 -12.07 11.23
N ASP A 60 -12.82 -12.32 11.48
CA ASP A 60 -11.73 -11.79 10.67
C ASP A 60 -11.24 -12.84 9.65
N LEU A 61 -10.91 -12.37 8.45
CA LEU A 61 -10.16 -13.14 7.47
C LEU A 61 -8.67 -12.79 7.64
N VAL A 62 -7.87 -13.79 8.01
CA VAL A 62 -6.43 -13.66 8.22
C VAL A 62 -5.71 -14.30 7.04
N VAL A 63 -4.67 -13.62 6.56
CA VAL A 63 -3.78 -14.13 5.52
C VAL A 63 -2.36 -14.26 6.07
N ASN A 64 -1.83 -15.47 6.03
CA ASN A 64 -0.43 -15.75 6.31
C ASN A 64 0.37 -15.76 5.00
N ASN A 65 1.50 -15.06 5.00
CA ASN A 65 2.38 -14.97 3.84
C ASN A 65 3.73 -15.62 4.16
N PRO A 66 3.91 -16.92 3.84
CA PRO A 66 5.16 -17.63 4.06
C PRO A 66 6.26 -17.24 3.04
N THR A 67 5.96 -16.36 2.08
CA THR A 67 6.88 -16.01 0.99
C THR A 67 7.78 -14.82 1.36
N PRO A 68 8.95 -14.67 0.72
CA PRO A 68 9.81 -13.50 0.92
C PRO A 68 9.33 -12.27 0.11
N PHE A 69 8.07 -12.20 -0.31
CA PHE A 69 7.55 -11.08 -1.09
C PHE A 69 6.49 -10.30 -0.32
N TYR A 70 6.49 -8.97 -0.50
CA TYR A 70 5.38 -8.14 -0.06
C TYR A 70 4.22 -8.27 -1.05
N MET A 71 3.05 -8.67 -0.56
CA MET A 71 1.82 -8.74 -1.35
C MET A 71 0.96 -7.51 -1.08
N ASN A 72 0.47 -6.85 -2.14
CA ASN A 72 -0.53 -5.79 -2.02
C ASN A 72 -1.85 -6.32 -2.57
N PHE A 73 -2.89 -6.32 -1.73
CA PHE A 73 -4.24 -6.70 -2.14
C PHE A 73 -5.02 -5.45 -2.51
N GLN A 74 -5.57 -5.42 -3.73
CA GLN A 74 -6.51 -4.37 -4.13
C GLN A 74 -7.94 -4.68 -3.67
N SER A 75 -8.32 -5.95 -3.72
CA SER A 75 -9.64 -6.44 -3.28
C SER A 75 -9.56 -7.91 -2.92
N VAL A 76 -10.38 -8.32 -1.94
CA VAL A 76 -10.53 -9.72 -1.54
C VAL A 76 -12.00 -10.10 -1.61
N MET A 77 -12.29 -11.27 -2.18
CA MET A 77 -13.64 -11.82 -2.30
C MET A 77 -13.70 -13.19 -1.65
N ILE A 78 -14.74 -13.43 -0.87
CA ILE A 78 -15.05 -14.71 -0.25
C ILE A 78 -16.37 -15.20 -0.85
N ASN A 79 -16.36 -16.36 -1.51
CA ASN A 79 -17.56 -16.95 -2.13
C ASN A 79 -18.36 -15.97 -3.04
N GLY A 80 -17.65 -15.10 -3.78
CA GLY A 80 -18.26 -14.10 -4.66
C GLY A 80 -18.71 -12.80 -3.96
N HIS A 81 -18.59 -12.72 -2.64
CA HIS A 81 -18.88 -11.51 -1.87
C HIS A 81 -17.58 -10.76 -1.54
N LYS A 82 -17.53 -9.46 -1.83
CA LYS A 82 -16.42 -8.61 -1.40
C LYS A 82 -16.47 -8.48 0.13
N ASN A 83 -15.37 -8.81 0.80
CA ASN A 83 -15.20 -8.38 2.18
C ASN A 83 -14.88 -6.88 2.12
N GLN A 84 -15.72 -6.07 2.75
CA GLN A 84 -15.59 -4.60 2.82
C GLN A 84 -14.45 -4.21 3.76
#